data_AF-A0A4W3GTL2-F1
#
_entry.id   AF-A0A4W3GTL2-F1
#
_cell.length_a   1.000
_cell.length_b   1.000
_cell.length_c   1.000
_cell.angle_alpha   90.00
_cell.angle_beta   90.00
_cell.angle_gamma   90.00
#
_symmetry.space_group_name_H-M   'P 1'
#
loop_
_entity.id
_entity.type
_entity.pdbx_description
1 polymer ?
#
loop_
_entity_poly.entity_id
_entity_poly.type
_entity_poly.pdbx_seq_one_letter_code
_entity_poly.pdbx_strand_id
1 'polypeptide(L)'
;MRVGRWRSAVTRMMAALVAATEALRELVTCGESCQVSAQDTEAGAVLLMLSHNLLLLREKLEQDPGYTELSRLRGQLVPRLRWWLESQDVVWMFVSETLLLLLCLKQTMIDLLASFSPPKPNPRSPECAPALSPDTLSIAQQRTVQAALQFIISLGICPYLLSGVGTPLACRSVFAAMVEKVISYSVPPSGSRRLHTCVTVLLDIAEHHSLGNMLLTRHLGDVIAGLCQLGYSPHRSRMGPVSPEDPRGSSELPKELMAEECQRCQEFLRQLLDRVYQPLVVRQLLLLQGGAKQVAAPNSGKSQRHPAAPRWLRVLCGQLLSQRLMKPHGVQAVVRGILEGAGAGGQCADVVDADWKQYESVARILAACPQQCLSIEEYYSHVCPQVLEMLNIKDKLTARQFEKVATRSALSLLSEQPGLADKYLLTPLFSPLHLCLEPTEVLSGDQPLGARLVEEGDLSRSVENIYKLSITGDRVVVDAAIGATQGSVGVTTARRADSCSQLSPYPGLPSTVLLQTGQPGRCQALCEGGFRVIHLHTQLLHVLL
;
A
#
# COMPACT_ATOMS: atom_id res chain seq x y z
N MET A 1 -29.49 42.64 -2.92
CA MET A 1 -30.25 41.43 -2.49
C MET A 1 -29.48 40.11 -2.64
N ARG A 2 -28.78 39.82 -3.76
CA ARG A 2 -28.06 38.54 -3.95
C ARG A 2 -26.92 38.29 -2.95
N VAL A 3 -26.12 39.32 -2.61
CA VAL A 3 -25.00 39.20 -1.65
C VAL A 3 -25.50 38.91 -0.22
N GLY A 4 -26.63 39.48 0.19
CA GLY A 4 -27.22 39.23 1.52
C GLY A 4 -27.75 37.80 1.67
N ARG A 5 -28.40 37.26 0.63
CA ARG A 5 -28.85 35.86 0.61
C ARG A 5 -27.67 34.88 0.62
N TRP A 6 -26.59 35.19 -0.10
CA TRP A 6 -25.38 34.37 -0.11
C TRP A 6 -24.68 34.34 1.25
N ARG A 7 -24.48 35.51 1.89
CA ARG A 7 -23.90 35.57 3.26
C ARG A 7 -24.75 34.80 4.28
N SER A 8 -26.08 34.93 4.21
CA SER A 8 -27.01 34.20 5.08
C SER A 8 -27.03 32.69 4.82
N ALA A 9 -26.72 32.23 3.60
CA ALA A 9 -26.60 30.81 3.30
C ALA A 9 -25.31 30.23 3.89
N VAL A 10 -24.17 30.91 3.67
CA VAL A 10 -22.87 30.49 4.20
C VAL A 10 -22.85 30.45 5.73
N THR A 11 -23.47 31.42 6.41
CA THR A 11 -23.56 31.40 7.88
C THR A 11 -24.39 30.22 8.39
N ARG A 12 -25.50 29.87 7.73
CA ARG A 12 -26.28 28.68 8.08
C ARG A 12 -25.48 27.39 7.87
N MET A 13 -24.74 27.29 6.77
CA MET A 13 -23.90 26.13 6.48
C MET A 13 -22.74 25.99 7.47
N MET A 14 -22.12 27.09 7.89
CA MET A 14 -21.12 27.06 8.97
C MET A 14 -21.73 26.66 10.31
N ALA A 15 -22.93 27.14 10.65
CA ALA A 15 -23.64 26.72 11.84
C ALA A 15 -23.95 25.20 11.81
N ALA A 16 -24.38 24.67 10.66
CA ALA A 16 -24.59 23.24 10.47
C ALA A 16 -23.32 22.42 10.65
N LEU A 17 -22.17 22.91 10.16
CA LEU A 17 -20.89 22.23 10.32
C LEU A 17 -20.50 22.14 11.79
N VAL A 18 -20.60 23.27 12.51
CA VAL A 18 -20.30 23.33 13.95
C VAL A 18 -21.24 22.39 14.71
N ALA A 19 -22.55 22.49 14.47
CA ALA A 19 -23.55 21.62 15.09
C ALA A 19 -23.30 20.13 14.80
N ALA A 20 -22.93 19.76 13.56
CA ALA A 20 -22.61 18.38 13.21
C ALA A 20 -21.36 17.89 13.96
N THR A 21 -20.33 18.72 14.10
CA THR A 21 -19.11 18.35 14.83
C THR A 21 -19.32 18.27 16.33
N GLU A 22 -20.15 19.14 16.92
CA GLU A 22 -20.53 19.04 18.33
C GLU A 22 -21.46 17.84 18.58
N ALA A 23 -22.43 17.56 17.71
CA ALA A 23 -23.24 16.35 17.77
C ALA A 23 -22.39 15.07 17.79
N LEU A 24 -21.39 15.00 16.91
CA LEU A 24 -20.42 13.89 16.89
C LEU A 24 -19.61 13.83 18.17
N ARG A 25 -19.22 14.98 18.72
CA ARG A 25 -18.47 15.04 19.97
C ARG A 25 -19.28 14.46 21.12
N GLU A 26 -20.54 14.86 21.29
CA GLU A 26 -21.43 14.36 22.34
C GLU A 26 -21.63 12.85 22.28
N LEU A 27 -21.77 12.29 21.07
CA LEU A 27 -21.87 10.83 20.91
C LEU A 27 -20.59 10.11 21.32
N VAL A 28 -19.44 10.68 20.96
CA VAL A 28 -18.12 10.03 21.08
C VAL A 28 -17.50 10.23 22.46
N THR A 29 -17.88 11.27 23.20
CA THR A 29 -17.37 11.51 24.55
C THR A 29 -17.90 10.45 25.51
N CYS A 30 -16.98 9.67 26.08
CA CYS A 30 -17.28 8.86 27.25
C CYS A 30 -17.46 9.81 28.44
N GLY A 31 -18.70 10.06 28.86
CA GLY A 31 -18.95 10.88 30.05
C GLY A 31 -18.28 10.28 31.29
N GLU A 32 -17.71 11.13 32.13
CA GLU A 32 -17.19 10.75 33.47
C GLU A 32 -18.33 10.34 34.44
N SER A 33 -19.58 10.37 33.98
CA SER A 33 -20.80 10.32 34.80
C SER A 33 -21.41 8.93 35.00
N CYS A 34 -20.90 7.88 34.37
CA CYS A 34 -21.33 6.52 34.71
C CYS A 34 -20.60 6.09 36.00
N GLN A 35 -21.15 6.45 37.16
CA GLN A 35 -20.83 5.79 38.42
C GLN A 35 -21.23 4.32 38.29
N VAL A 36 -20.28 3.48 37.88
CA VAL A 36 -20.47 2.04 37.74
C VAL A 36 -20.73 1.47 39.13
N SER A 37 -21.94 0.93 39.34
CA SER A 37 -22.22 0.17 40.56
C SER A 37 -21.35 -1.09 40.55
N ALA A 38 -20.88 -1.54 41.71
CA ALA A 38 -19.98 -2.70 41.83
C ALA A 38 -20.57 -4.04 41.33
N GLN A 39 -21.80 -4.04 40.81
CA GLN A 39 -22.54 -5.21 40.33
C GLN A 39 -22.74 -5.23 38.80
N ASP A 40 -22.44 -4.14 38.09
CA ASP A 40 -22.62 -4.09 36.64
C ASP A 40 -21.45 -4.76 35.91
N THR A 41 -21.76 -5.74 35.05
CA THR A 41 -20.76 -6.29 34.13
C THR A 41 -20.18 -5.17 33.26
N GLU A 42 -18.87 -5.16 33.01
CA GLU A 42 -18.17 -4.13 32.21
C GLU A 42 -18.85 -3.87 30.84
N ALA A 43 -19.45 -4.92 30.25
CA ALA A 43 -20.22 -4.86 29.01
C ALA A 43 -21.55 -4.06 29.16
N GLY A 44 -22.26 -4.22 30.28
CA GLY A 44 -23.47 -3.47 30.58
C GLY A 44 -23.21 -1.98 30.76
N ALA A 45 -22.09 -1.61 31.38
CA ALA A 45 -21.68 -0.21 31.52
C ALA A 45 -21.48 0.47 30.16
N VAL A 46 -20.89 -0.23 29.18
CA VAL A 46 -20.72 0.28 27.82
C VAL A 46 -22.07 0.50 27.13
N LEU A 47 -23.03 -0.43 27.25
CA LEU A 47 -24.39 -0.25 26.70
C LEU A 47 -25.10 0.95 27.30
N LEU A 48 -25.02 1.11 28.62
CA LEU A 48 -25.62 2.24 29.31
C LEU A 48 -25.03 3.56 28.84
N MET A 49 -23.70 3.66 28.74
CA MET A 49 -23.02 4.82 28.19
C MET A 49 -23.48 5.14 26.76
N LEU A 50 -23.52 4.15 25.85
CA LEU A 50 -23.97 4.37 24.47
C LEU A 50 -25.43 4.83 24.42
N SER A 51 -26.30 4.23 25.23
CA SER A 51 -27.71 4.62 25.32
C SER A 51 -27.88 6.05 25.86
N HIS A 52 -27.11 6.42 26.88
CA HIS A 52 -27.12 7.76 27.46
C HIS A 52 -26.68 8.82 26.45
N ASN A 53 -25.59 8.56 25.72
CA ASN A 53 -25.10 9.48 24.68
C ASN A 53 -26.12 9.66 23.55
N LEU A 54 -26.83 8.60 23.16
CA LEU A 54 -27.91 8.69 22.17
C LEU A 54 -29.09 9.53 22.65
N LEU A 55 -29.50 9.35 23.90
CA LEU A 55 -30.59 10.14 24.51
C LEU A 55 -30.23 11.61 24.61
N LEU A 56 -29.01 11.92 25.08
CA LEU A 56 -28.51 13.29 25.19
C LEU A 56 -28.43 13.98 23.83
N LEU A 57 -27.99 13.26 22.78
CA LEU A 57 -28.01 13.79 21.42
C LEU A 57 -29.44 14.10 20.95
N ARG A 58 -30.39 13.18 21.17
CA ARG A 58 -31.80 13.39 20.77
C ARG A 58 -32.40 14.59 21.46
N GLU A 59 -32.16 14.73 22.76
CA GLU A 59 -32.63 15.87 23.54
C GLU A 59 -32.09 17.20 23.00
N LYS A 60 -30.78 17.26 22.69
CA LYS A 60 -30.18 18.47 22.09
C LYS A 60 -30.73 18.77 20.69
N LEU A 61 -30.96 17.75 19.87
CA LEU A 61 -31.53 17.93 18.52
C LEU A 61 -32.96 18.50 18.54
N GLU A 62 -33.72 18.23 19.62
CA GLU A 62 -35.09 18.71 19.80
C GLU A 62 -35.16 20.08 20.50
N GLN A 63 -34.34 20.29 21.54
CA GLN A 63 -34.46 21.44 22.43
C GLN A 63 -33.54 22.62 22.07
N ASP A 64 -32.38 22.38 21.46
CA ASP A 64 -31.37 23.42 21.24
C ASP A 64 -31.57 24.13 19.88
N PRO A 65 -31.83 25.45 19.86
CA PRO A 65 -31.99 26.20 18.61
C PRO A 65 -30.73 26.19 17.73
N GLY A 66 -29.55 25.96 18.31
CA GLY A 66 -28.27 25.81 17.58
C GLY A 66 -28.23 24.61 16.64
N TYR A 67 -29.08 23.60 16.86
CA TYR A 67 -29.13 22.38 16.06
C TYR A 67 -30.20 22.41 14.97
N THR A 68 -30.97 23.50 14.84
CA THR A 68 -32.06 23.63 13.86
C THR A 68 -31.64 23.32 12.42
N GLU A 69 -30.50 23.85 11.98
CA GLU A 69 -30.00 23.60 10.63
C GLU A 69 -29.50 22.16 10.45
N LEU A 70 -28.92 21.55 11.49
CA LEU A 70 -28.55 20.14 11.46
C LEU A 70 -29.79 19.24 11.38
N SER A 71 -30.82 19.51 12.19
CA SER A 71 -32.10 18.80 12.16
C SER A 71 -32.78 18.94 10.79
N ARG A 72 -32.69 20.11 10.15
CA ARG A 72 -33.14 20.32 8.77
C ARG A 72 -32.39 19.42 7.78
N LEU A 73 -31.06 19.37 7.85
CA LEU A 73 -30.25 18.51 6.98
C LEU A 73 -30.52 17.02 7.21
N ARG A 74 -30.67 16.60 8.48
CA ARG A 74 -31.09 15.23 8.83
C ARG A 74 -32.42 14.88 8.18
N GLY A 75 -33.42 15.76 8.28
CA GLY A 75 -34.72 15.58 7.64
C GLY A 75 -34.67 15.46 6.11
N GLN A 76 -33.64 16.02 5.46
CA GLN A 76 -33.41 15.89 4.02
C GLN A 76 -32.67 14.61 3.64
N LEU A 77 -31.75 14.15 4.49
CA LEU A 77 -30.94 12.97 4.22
C LEU A 77 -31.66 11.67 4.60
N VAL A 78 -32.32 11.61 5.75
CA VAL A 78 -33.00 10.40 6.26
C VAL A 78 -33.93 9.74 5.22
N PRO A 79 -34.79 10.46 4.48
CA PRO A 79 -35.65 9.85 3.47
C PRO A 79 -34.88 9.18 2.30
N ARG A 80 -33.63 9.59 2.05
CA ARG A 80 -32.77 9.01 1.02
C ARG A 80 -32.06 7.75 1.49
N LEU A 81 -32.03 7.49 2.79
CA LEU A 81 -31.27 6.41 3.42
C LEU A 81 -32.19 5.20 3.65
N ARG A 82 -32.14 4.23 2.74
CA ARG A 82 -32.93 2.97 2.84
C ARG A 82 -32.62 2.12 4.08
N TRP A 83 -31.48 2.37 4.73
CA TRP A 83 -31.02 1.64 5.90
C TRP A 83 -31.40 2.31 7.23
N TRP A 84 -31.98 3.51 7.19
CA TRP A 84 -32.44 4.20 8.37
C TRP A 84 -33.73 3.57 8.88
N LEU A 85 -33.60 2.67 9.85
CA LEU A 85 -34.72 2.08 10.58
C LEU A 85 -34.40 2.09 12.07
N GLU A 86 -35.41 2.34 12.89
CA GLU A 86 -35.31 2.14 14.32
C GLU A 86 -35.05 0.66 14.61
N SER A 87 -34.04 0.39 15.44
CA SER A 87 -33.68 -0.94 15.91
C SER A 87 -33.67 -0.93 17.43
N GLN A 88 -34.00 -2.08 18.02
CA GLN A 88 -33.89 -2.29 19.46
C GLN A 88 -32.41 -2.42 19.90
N ASP A 89 -31.50 -2.61 18.95
CA ASP A 89 -30.07 -2.71 19.21
C ASP A 89 -29.45 -1.32 19.39
N VAL A 90 -29.12 -0.99 20.65
CA VAL A 90 -28.50 0.28 21.04
C VAL A 90 -27.17 0.52 20.30
N VAL A 91 -26.36 -0.53 20.09
CA VAL A 91 -25.08 -0.42 19.39
C VAL A 91 -25.30 -0.05 17.94
N TRP A 92 -26.27 -0.71 17.29
CA TRP A 92 -26.60 -0.38 15.91
C TRP A 92 -27.18 1.03 15.77
N MET A 93 -28.05 1.44 16.69
CA MET A 93 -28.59 2.80 16.71
C MET A 93 -27.49 3.85 16.91
N PHE A 94 -26.51 3.57 17.76
CA PHE A 94 -25.35 4.43 17.92
C PHE A 94 -24.53 4.56 16.63
N VAL A 95 -24.25 3.43 15.97
CA VAL A 95 -23.52 3.41 14.70
C VAL A 95 -24.29 4.12 13.60
N SER A 96 -25.60 3.88 13.47
CA SER A 96 -26.44 4.49 12.44
C SER A 96 -26.54 6.01 12.62
N GLU A 97 -26.70 6.50 13.85
CA GLU A 97 -26.66 7.93 14.19
C GLU A 97 -25.30 8.55 13.85
N THR A 98 -24.21 7.88 14.21
CA THR A 98 -22.86 8.37 13.91
C THR A 98 -22.62 8.46 12.39
N LEU A 99 -23.06 7.46 11.63
CA LEU A 99 -23.00 7.45 10.16
C LEU A 99 -23.82 8.60 9.56
N LEU A 100 -25.05 8.83 10.04
CA LEU A 100 -25.89 9.93 9.58
C LEU A 100 -25.25 11.30 9.84
N LEU A 101 -24.66 11.50 11.02
CA LEU A 101 -23.97 12.75 11.34
C LEU A 101 -22.74 12.98 10.46
N LEU A 102 -21.98 11.93 10.13
CA LEU A 102 -20.87 12.05 9.18
C LEU A 102 -21.35 12.38 7.76
N LEU A 103 -22.50 11.85 7.33
CA LEU A 103 -23.13 12.24 6.06
C LEU A 103 -23.59 13.69 6.07
N CYS A 104 -24.18 14.16 7.17
CA CYS A 104 -24.53 15.57 7.36
C CYS A 104 -23.29 16.46 7.27
N LEU A 105 -22.19 16.05 7.91
CA LEU A 105 -20.90 16.75 7.85
C LEU A 105 -20.36 16.77 6.42
N LYS A 106 -20.31 15.62 5.72
CA LYS A 106 -19.92 15.54 4.30
C LYS A 106 -20.71 16.52 3.45
N GLN A 107 -22.05 16.49 3.52
CA GLN A 107 -22.90 17.34 2.71
C GLN A 107 -22.64 18.83 3.00
N THR A 108 -22.51 19.19 4.27
CA THR A 108 -22.22 20.57 4.67
C THR A 108 -20.86 21.05 4.15
N MET A 109 -19.84 20.20 4.18
CA MET A 109 -18.51 20.51 3.65
C MET A 109 -18.54 20.67 2.12
N ILE A 110 -19.29 19.83 1.40
CA ILE A 110 -19.50 19.96 -0.06
C ILE A 110 -20.18 21.29 -0.38
N ASP A 111 -21.25 21.62 0.33
CA ASP A 111 -22.00 22.85 0.09
C ASP A 111 -21.09 24.06 0.37
N LEU A 112 -20.32 24.04 1.47
CA LEU A 112 -19.39 25.11 1.83
C LEU A 112 -18.31 25.29 0.75
N LEU A 113 -17.74 24.19 0.25
CA LEU A 113 -16.75 24.23 -0.81
C LEU A 113 -17.34 24.78 -2.13
N ALA A 114 -18.56 24.38 -2.48
CA ALA A 114 -19.25 24.90 -3.66
C ALA A 114 -19.57 26.39 -3.57
N SER A 115 -19.78 26.90 -2.35
CA SER A 115 -20.04 28.32 -2.09
C SER A 115 -18.77 29.17 -2.03
N PHE A 116 -17.58 28.56 -1.93
CA PHE A 116 -16.33 29.26 -1.68
C PHE A 116 -15.69 29.81 -2.95
N SER A 117 -15.37 31.10 -2.92
CA SER A 117 -14.55 31.75 -3.93
C SER A 117 -13.25 32.19 -3.26
N PRO A 118 -12.08 31.63 -3.64
CA PRO A 118 -10.82 32.04 -3.06
C PRO A 118 -10.57 33.53 -3.31
N PRO A 119 -10.12 34.30 -2.31
CA PRO A 119 -9.71 35.68 -2.53
C PRO A 119 -8.53 35.71 -3.50
N LYS A 120 -8.53 36.68 -4.43
CA LYS A 120 -7.39 36.87 -5.35
C LYS A 120 -6.12 37.11 -4.52
N PRO A 121 -5.01 36.40 -4.80
CA PRO A 121 -3.77 36.61 -4.07
C PRO A 121 -3.34 38.06 -4.23
N ASN A 122 -3.19 38.77 -3.10
CA ASN A 122 -2.82 40.18 -3.11
C ASN A 122 -1.29 40.26 -3.21
N PRO A 123 -0.71 40.77 -4.32
CA PRO A 123 0.74 40.72 -4.55
C PRO A 123 1.55 41.62 -3.60
N ARG A 124 0.88 42.40 -2.72
CA ARG A 124 1.50 43.39 -1.82
C ARG A 124 1.80 42.89 -0.40
N SER A 125 1.43 41.66 -0.07
CA SER A 125 1.71 41.06 1.25
C SER A 125 2.27 39.64 1.09
N PRO A 126 3.59 39.43 1.14
CA PRO A 126 4.20 38.10 1.03
C PRO A 126 3.84 37.15 2.20
N GLU A 127 3.21 37.67 3.26
CA GLU A 127 2.77 36.89 4.43
C GLU A 127 1.31 36.40 4.40
N CYS A 128 0.53 36.70 3.35
CA CYS A 128 -0.81 36.13 3.25
C CYS A 128 -0.74 34.67 2.82
N ALA A 129 -0.69 33.76 3.79
CA ALA A 129 -1.00 32.35 3.55
C ALA A 129 -2.31 32.25 2.75
N PRO A 130 -2.40 31.38 1.72
CA PRO A 130 -3.62 31.18 0.98
C PRO A 130 -4.76 30.84 1.96
N ALA A 131 -5.92 31.48 1.79
CA ALA A 131 -7.07 31.25 2.66
C ALA A 131 -7.36 29.74 2.72
N LEU A 132 -7.41 29.20 3.94
CA LEU A 132 -7.73 27.80 4.17
C LEU A 132 -9.05 27.47 3.49
N SER A 133 -9.09 26.31 2.82
CA SER A 133 -10.31 25.84 2.20
C SER A 133 -11.38 25.63 3.28
N PRO A 134 -12.65 25.94 2.98
CA PRO A 134 -13.73 25.92 3.97
C PRO A 134 -14.07 24.51 4.47
N ASP A 135 -13.53 23.47 3.81
CA ASP A 135 -13.62 22.07 4.19
C ASP A 135 -12.45 21.63 5.09
N THR A 136 -11.59 22.56 5.53
CA THR A 136 -10.54 22.27 6.51
C THR A 136 -11.14 22.30 7.92
N LEU A 137 -11.27 21.12 8.52
CA LEU A 137 -11.68 20.98 9.93
C LEU A 137 -10.55 21.39 10.88
N SER A 138 -10.90 21.97 12.02
CA SER A 138 -9.93 22.26 13.09
C SER A 138 -9.34 20.97 13.69
N ILE A 139 -8.19 21.07 14.37
CA ILE A 139 -7.54 19.90 15.00
C ILE A 139 -8.49 19.18 15.98
N ALA A 140 -9.29 19.94 16.75
CA ALA A 140 -10.27 19.38 17.66
C ALA A 140 -11.37 18.62 16.89
N GLN A 141 -11.92 19.22 15.84
CA GLN A 141 -12.93 18.58 14.99
C GLN A 141 -12.39 17.33 14.29
N GLN A 142 -11.14 17.37 13.81
CA GLN A 142 -10.49 16.21 13.20
C GLN A 142 -10.36 15.05 14.21
N ARG A 143 -9.99 15.32 15.47
CA ARG A 143 -9.94 14.30 16.53
C ARG A 143 -11.32 13.70 16.80
N THR A 144 -12.36 14.54 16.86
CA THR A 144 -13.75 14.09 17.02
C THR A 144 -14.17 13.17 15.88
N VAL A 145 -13.93 13.58 14.63
CA VAL A 145 -14.26 12.77 13.44
C VAL A 145 -13.46 11.47 13.43
N GLN A 146 -12.16 11.50 13.75
CA GLN A 146 -11.34 10.29 13.85
C GLN A 146 -11.87 9.32 14.91
N ALA A 147 -12.31 9.83 16.07
CA ALA A 147 -12.88 9.00 17.12
C ALA A 147 -14.26 8.44 16.71
N ALA A 148 -15.10 9.22 16.03
CA ALA A 148 -16.36 8.75 15.43
C ALA A 148 -16.12 7.61 14.41
N LEU A 149 -15.12 7.78 13.53
CA LEU A 149 -14.71 6.74 12.59
C LEU A 149 -14.22 5.49 13.33
N GLN A 150 -13.39 5.63 14.37
CA GLN A 150 -12.94 4.51 15.20
C GLN A 150 -14.12 3.73 15.81
N PHE A 151 -15.15 4.43 16.30
CA PHE A 151 -16.37 3.78 16.78
C PHE A 151 -17.11 3.03 15.69
N ILE A 152 -17.29 3.62 14.50
CA ILE A 152 -17.93 2.93 13.36
C ILE A 152 -17.14 1.69 12.95
N ILE A 153 -15.81 1.76 12.90
CA ILE A 153 -14.99 0.58 12.61
C ILE A 153 -15.17 -0.49 13.69
N SER A 154 -15.10 -0.10 14.96
CA SER A 154 -15.09 -1.03 16.10
C SER A 154 -16.47 -1.64 16.40
N LEU A 155 -17.56 -0.92 16.12
CA LEU A 155 -18.94 -1.34 16.40
C LEU A 155 -19.71 -1.76 15.14
N GLY A 156 -19.33 -1.22 13.98
CA GLY A 156 -20.07 -1.34 12.73
C GLY A 156 -19.41 -2.23 11.66
N ILE A 157 -18.10 -2.49 11.75
CA ILE A 157 -17.38 -3.35 10.78
C ILE A 157 -16.80 -4.57 11.47
N CYS A 158 -15.85 -4.38 12.38
CA CYS A 158 -15.08 -5.47 12.98
C CYS A 158 -15.90 -6.59 13.62
N PRO A 159 -17.02 -6.32 14.34
CA PRO A 159 -17.88 -7.36 14.89
C PRO A 159 -18.46 -8.31 13.84
N TYR A 160 -18.70 -7.80 12.63
CA TYR A 160 -19.41 -8.53 11.58
C TYR A 160 -18.44 -9.13 10.57
N LEU A 161 -17.12 -9.00 10.78
CA LEU A 161 -16.11 -9.70 10.00
C LEU A 161 -16.03 -11.17 10.45
N LEU A 162 -15.83 -12.07 9.50
CA LEU A 162 -15.62 -13.49 9.76
C LEU A 162 -14.30 -13.70 10.51
N SER A 163 -14.24 -14.75 11.31
CA SER A 163 -13.02 -15.14 12.02
C SER A 163 -11.82 -15.26 11.07
N GLY A 164 -10.74 -14.54 11.39
CA GLY A 164 -9.53 -14.45 10.57
C GLY A 164 -9.59 -13.45 9.40
N VAL A 165 -10.70 -12.72 9.23
CA VAL A 165 -10.80 -11.60 8.27
C VAL A 165 -10.57 -10.28 9.02
N GLY A 166 -9.51 -9.55 8.65
CA GLY A 166 -9.14 -8.31 9.34
C GLY A 166 -8.48 -8.54 10.71
N THR A 167 -8.19 -7.44 11.41
CA THR A 167 -7.62 -7.50 12.78
C THR A 167 -8.76 -7.62 13.80
N PRO A 168 -8.78 -8.67 14.66
CA PRO A 168 -9.80 -8.83 15.69
C PRO A 168 -9.88 -7.63 16.64
N LEU A 169 -11.06 -7.36 17.19
CA LEU A 169 -11.31 -6.27 18.14
C LEU A 169 -10.38 -6.33 19.35
N ALA A 170 -10.19 -7.53 19.92
CA ALA A 170 -9.34 -7.76 21.08
C ALA A 170 -7.87 -7.33 20.87
N CYS A 171 -7.39 -7.30 19.63
CA CYS A 171 -6.02 -6.89 19.30
C CYS A 171 -5.88 -5.37 19.12
N ARG A 172 -6.98 -4.62 19.11
CA ARG A 172 -6.99 -3.17 18.81
C ARG A 172 -6.99 -2.31 20.06
N SER A 173 -7.82 -2.67 21.04
CA SER A 173 -7.86 -1.99 22.33
C SER A 173 -8.60 -2.83 23.37
N VAL A 174 -8.33 -2.52 24.64
CA VAL A 174 -9.06 -3.10 25.79
C VAL A 174 -10.57 -2.79 25.67
N PHE A 175 -10.91 -1.57 25.27
CA PHE A 175 -12.30 -1.16 25.02
C PHE A 175 -12.97 -2.00 23.92
N ALA A 176 -12.28 -2.26 22.82
CA ALA A 176 -12.79 -3.05 21.72
C ALA A 176 -13.07 -4.52 22.12
N ALA A 177 -12.27 -5.09 23.03
CA ALA A 177 -12.52 -6.41 23.60
C ALA A 177 -13.78 -6.46 24.48
N MET A 178 -14.05 -5.39 25.24
CA MET A 178 -15.26 -5.28 26.07
C MET A 178 -16.52 -5.18 25.21
N VAL A 179 -16.42 -4.39 24.15
CA VAL A 179 -17.47 -4.19 23.15
C VAL A 179 -17.90 -5.48 22.46
N GLU A 180 -16.99 -6.43 22.22
CA GLU A 180 -17.30 -7.70 21.54
C GLU A 180 -18.44 -8.48 22.25
N LYS A 181 -18.51 -8.37 23.59
CA LYS A 181 -19.54 -9.02 24.43
C LYS A 181 -20.91 -8.34 24.37
N VAL A 182 -20.97 -7.14 23.80
CA VAL A 182 -22.15 -6.28 23.78
C VAL A 182 -22.95 -6.42 22.47
N ILE A 183 -22.31 -6.90 21.40
CA ILE A 183 -22.94 -6.98 20.08
C ILE A 183 -24.03 -8.06 20.03
N SER A 184 -25.23 -7.65 19.66
CA SER A 184 -26.36 -8.55 19.41
C SER A 184 -26.40 -8.97 17.94
N TYR A 185 -26.05 -10.21 17.65
CA TYR A 185 -26.09 -10.77 16.28
C TYR A 185 -27.50 -11.20 15.84
N SER A 186 -28.43 -11.35 16.77
CA SER A 186 -29.78 -11.89 16.55
C SER A 186 -30.82 -10.83 16.19
N VAL A 187 -30.54 -9.54 16.40
CA VAL A 187 -31.51 -8.44 16.21
C VAL A 187 -31.42 -7.91 14.78
N PRO A 188 -32.53 -7.74 14.05
CA PRO A 188 -32.51 -7.17 12.71
C PRO A 188 -32.02 -5.70 12.73
N PRO A 189 -31.30 -5.24 11.67
CA PRO A 189 -30.92 -5.96 10.46
C PRO A 189 -29.75 -6.94 10.68
N SER A 190 -29.63 -7.96 9.83
CA SER A 190 -28.58 -8.99 9.95
C SER A 190 -27.17 -8.39 9.93
N GLY A 191 -26.20 -9.04 10.58
CA GLY A 191 -24.81 -8.55 10.64
C GLY A 191 -24.19 -8.28 9.26
N SER A 192 -24.50 -9.10 8.25
CA SER A 192 -24.07 -8.87 6.87
C SER A 192 -24.64 -7.57 6.27
N ARG A 193 -25.90 -7.26 6.57
CA ARG A 193 -26.53 -5.99 6.14
C ARG A 193 -25.93 -4.80 6.87
N ARG A 194 -25.67 -4.91 8.18
CA ARG A 194 -24.99 -3.88 8.97
C ARG A 194 -23.60 -3.58 8.40
N LEU A 195 -22.81 -4.62 8.13
CA LEU A 195 -21.51 -4.51 7.49
C LEU A 195 -21.60 -3.82 6.12
N HIS A 196 -22.53 -4.26 5.26
CA HIS A 196 -22.73 -3.65 3.95
C HIS A 196 -23.08 -2.17 4.05
N THR A 197 -24.00 -1.80 4.94
CA THR A 197 -24.38 -0.40 5.19
C THR A 197 -23.18 0.43 5.65
N CYS A 198 -22.45 -0.04 6.67
CA CYS A 198 -21.27 0.67 7.19
C CYS A 198 -20.21 0.88 6.10
N VAL A 199 -19.85 -0.17 5.36
CA VAL A 199 -18.86 -0.08 4.29
C VAL A 199 -19.32 0.86 3.17
N THR A 200 -20.58 0.77 2.75
CA THR A 200 -21.14 1.62 1.68
C THR A 200 -21.14 3.09 2.08
N VAL A 201 -21.60 3.40 3.29
CA VAL A 201 -21.63 4.80 3.78
C VAL A 201 -20.23 5.34 4.00
N LEU A 202 -19.29 4.53 4.49
CA LEU A 202 -17.89 4.96 4.61
C LEU A 202 -17.23 5.21 3.25
N LEU A 203 -17.55 4.42 2.22
CA LEU A 203 -17.10 4.67 0.86
C LEU A 203 -17.66 5.97 0.29
N ASP A 204 -18.95 6.24 0.53
CA ASP A 204 -19.57 7.53 0.21
C ASP A 204 -18.83 8.67 0.94
N ILE A 205 -18.58 8.55 2.24
CA ILE A 205 -17.78 9.53 3.01
C ILE A 205 -16.37 9.71 2.41
N ALA A 206 -15.74 8.64 1.91
CA ALA A 206 -14.40 8.66 1.33
C ALA A 206 -14.30 9.38 -0.03
N GLU A 207 -15.42 9.69 -0.67
CA GLU A 207 -15.42 10.51 -1.88
C GLU A 207 -14.93 11.94 -1.59
N HIS A 208 -15.28 12.48 -0.42
CA HIS A 208 -14.80 13.78 0.00
C HIS A 208 -13.32 13.68 0.43
N HIS A 209 -12.42 14.46 -0.18
CA HIS A 209 -10.97 14.34 0.02
C HIS A 209 -10.54 14.40 1.50
N SER A 210 -10.96 15.42 2.24
CA SER A 210 -10.58 15.64 3.64
C SER A 210 -11.07 14.51 4.58
N LEU A 211 -12.32 14.05 4.43
CA LEU A 211 -12.87 12.94 5.21
C LEU A 211 -12.28 11.58 4.79
N GLY A 212 -12.11 11.38 3.48
CA GLY A 212 -11.46 10.20 2.92
C GLY A 212 -10.02 10.03 3.39
N ASN A 213 -9.23 11.10 3.48
CA ASN A 213 -7.88 11.02 4.03
C ASN A 213 -7.90 10.57 5.50
N MET A 214 -8.81 11.10 6.33
CA MET A 214 -8.93 10.68 7.73
C MET A 214 -9.35 9.21 7.88
N LEU A 215 -10.23 8.73 7.01
CA LEU A 215 -10.68 7.34 7.00
C LEU A 215 -9.58 6.39 6.48
N LEU A 216 -9.05 6.65 5.29
CA LEU A 216 -8.18 5.71 4.55
C LEU A 216 -6.76 5.65 5.12
N THR A 217 -6.28 6.69 5.80
CA THR A 217 -4.94 6.63 6.42
C THR A 217 -4.87 5.66 7.60
N ARG A 218 -5.97 5.45 8.34
CA ARG A 218 -6.01 4.61 9.55
C ARG A 218 -6.83 3.34 9.42
N HIS A 219 -7.90 3.37 8.62
CA HIS A 219 -8.91 2.31 8.58
C HIS A 219 -9.01 1.63 7.20
N LEU A 220 -8.06 1.87 6.29
CA LEU A 220 -8.06 1.24 4.97
C LEU A 220 -8.10 -0.30 5.08
N GLY A 221 -7.32 -0.89 5.98
CA GLY A 221 -7.30 -2.35 6.16
C GLY A 221 -8.68 -2.93 6.50
N ASP A 222 -9.46 -2.19 7.29
CA ASP A 222 -10.80 -2.60 7.74
C ASP A 222 -11.82 -2.50 6.63
N VAL A 223 -11.75 -1.40 5.86
CA VAL A 223 -12.60 -1.19 4.69
C VAL A 223 -12.30 -2.24 3.61
N ILE A 224 -11.02 -2.54 3.35
CA ILE A 224 -10.61 -3.63 2.44
C ILE A 224 -11.12 -4.97 2.94
N ALA A 225 -10.98 -5.29 4.23
CA ALA A 225 -11.46 -6.53 4.81
C ALA A 225 -12.98 -6.69 4.64
N GLY A 226 -13.74 -5.62 4.92
CA GLY A 226 -15.18 -5.56 4.71
C GLY A 226 -15.56 -5.79 3.25
N LEU A 227 -14.92 -5.08 2.33
CA LEU A 227 -15.16 -5.23 0.88
C LEU A 227 -14.82 -6.62 0.36
N CYS A 228 -13.70 -7.21 0.80
CA CYS A 228 -13.31 -8.57 0.45
C CYS A 228 -14.37 -9.58 0.93
N GLN A 229 -14.84 -9.45 2.17
CA GLN A 229 -15.89 -10.32 2.70
C GLN A 229 -17.24 -10.14 1.99
N LEU A 230 -17.63 -8.90 1.70
CA LEU A 230 -18.89 -8.61 1.03
C LEU A 230 -18.88 -9.09 -0.44
N GLY A 231 -17.76 -8.92 -1.15
CA GLY A 231 -17.63 -9.23 -2.56
C GLY A 231 -17.22 -10.68 -2.89
N TYR A 232 -16.49 -11.38 -2.02
CA TYR A 232 -15.83 -12.66 -2.36
C TYR A 232 -16.02 -13.80 -1.34
N SER A 233 -16.73 -13.57 -0.22
CA SER A 233 -16.88 -14.63 0.79
C SER A 233 -17.77 -15.79 0.30
N PRO A 234 -17.30 -17.05 0.40
CA PRO A 234 -18.04 -18.23 -0.07
C PRO A 234 -19.26 -18.58 0.80
N HIS A 235 -19.38 -18.02 2.01
CA HIS A 235 -20.50 -18.29 2.93
C HIS A 235 -21.87 -17.87 2.38
N ARG A 236 -21.90 -17.02 1.33
CA ARG A 236 -23.15 -16.65 0.64
C ARG A 236 -23.73 -17.80 -0.20
N SER A 237 -22.92 -18.78 -0.60
CA SER A 237 -23.36 -19.89 -1.46
C SER A 237 -23.95 -21.07 -0.69
N ARG A 238 -23.78 -21.15 0.64
CA ARG A 238 -24.35 -22.23 1.48
C ARG A 238 -25.68 -21.86 2.15
N MET A 239 -26.18 -20.64 1.90
CA MET A 239 -27.47 -20.20 2.42
C MET A 239 -28.56 -20.47 1.36
N GLY A 240 -28.88 -21.75 1.20
CA GLY A 240 -30.04 -22.24 0.44
C GLY A 240 -30.01 -23.77 0.31
N PRO A 241 -31.15 -24.50 0.38
CA PRO A 241 -32.50 -24.11 0.81
C PRO A 241 -32.79 -24.51 2.27
N VAL A 242 -33.63 -23.74 2.96
CA VAL A 242 -34.42 -24.28 4.09
C VAL A 242 -35.48 -25.19 3.47
N SER A 243 -35.66 -26.36 4.07
CA SER A 243 -36.57 -27.49 3.80
C SER A 243 -37.46 -27.51 2.53
N PRO A 244 -37.53 -28.66 1.84
CA PRO A 244 -38.32 -28.83 0.63
C PRO A 244 -39.80 -29.12 0.94
N GLU A 245 -40.61 -28.15 1.42
CA GLU A 245 -42.06 -28.38 1.59
C GLU A 245 -43.03 -27.26 1.16
N ASP A 246 -42.59 -26.12 0.61
CA ASP A 246 -43.52 -25.10 0.10
C ASP A 246 -43.45 -24.93 -1.44
N PRO A 247 -44.41 -25.50 -2.21
CA PRO A 247 -44.54 -25.28 -3.63
C PRO A 247 -45.55 -24.15 -3.86
N ARG A 248 -45.11 -22.88 -3.81
CA ARG A 248 -45.83 -21.75 -4.43
C ARG A 248 -45.04 -20.42 -4.34
N GLY A 249 -44.59 -19.92 -5.49
CA GLY A 249 -44.47 -18.47 -5.78
C GLY A 249 -43.14 -17.75 -5.45
N SER A 250 -42.48 -17.28 -6.51
CA SER A 250 -41.71 -16.01 -6.60
C SER A 250 -40.69 -15.67 -5.51
N SER A 251 -39.40 -15.99 -5.73
CA SER A 251 -38.30 -15.31 -5.03
C SER A 251 -36.95 -15.42 -5.77
N GLU A 252 -36.89 -14.86 -6.99
CA GLU A 252 -35.62 -14.63 -7.69
C GLU A 252 -35.00 -13.26 -7.30
N LEU A 253 -35.85 -12.30 -6.88
CA LEU A 253 -35.48 -10.92 -6.52
C LEU A 253 -34.45 -10.76 -5.37
N PRO A 254 -34.48 -11.51 -4.26
CA PRO A 254 -33.51 -11.32 -3.17
C PRO A 254 -32.10 -11.80 -3.50
N LYS A 255 -31.95 -12.74 -4.45
CA LYS A 255 -30.65 -13.28 -4.86
C LYS A 255 -29.95 -12.35 -5.85
N GLU A 256 -30.70 -11.76 -6.78
CA GLU A 256 -30.18 -10.83 -7.78
C GLU A 256 -29.70 -9.52 -7.15
N LEU A 257 -30.51 -8.92 -6.25
CA LEU A 257 -30.12 -7.71 -5.52
C LEU A 257 -28.82 -7.91 -4.71
N MET A 258 -28.63 -9.11 -4.14
CA MET A 258 -27.42 -9.46 -3.41
C MET A 258 -26.21 -9.68 -4.32
N ALA A 259 -26.42 -10.15 -5.56
CA ALA A 259 -25.35 -10.31 -6.55
C ALA A 259 -24.88 -8.94 -7.08
N GLU A 260 -25.81 -8.01 -7.33
CA GLU A 260 -25.48 -6.62 -7.70
C GLU A 260 -24.69 -5.93 -6.59
N GLU A 261 -25.08 -6.08 -5.33
CA GLU A 261 -24.35 -5.52 -4.18
C GLU A 261 -22.94 -6.12 -4.08
N CYS A 262 -22.79 -7.43 -4.32
CA CYS A 262 -21.47 -8.08 -4.39
C CYS A 262 -20.62 -7.49 -5.52
N GLN A 263 -21.16 -7.38 -6.73
CA GLN A 263 -20.45 -6.83 -7.88
C GLN A 263 -20.02 -5.39 -7.64
N ARG A 264 -20.91 -4.55 -7.09
CA ARG A 264 -20.59 -3.18 -6.68
C ARG A 264 -19.44 -3.16 -5.66
N CYS A 265 -19.47 -4.04 -4.66
CA CYS A 265 -18.36 -4.14 -3.69
C CYS A 265 -17.03 -4.53 -4.37
N GLN A 266 -17.06 -5.42 -5.36
CA GLN A 266 -15.86 -5.81 -6.11
C GLN A 266 -15.31 -4.64 -6.95
N GLU A 267 -16.18 -3.89 -7.61
CA GLU A 267 -15.84 -2.71 -8.40
C GLU A 267 -15.26 -1.60 -7.51
N PHE A 268 -15.92 -1.30 -6.40
CA PHE A 268 -15.42 -0.33 -5.42
C PHE A 268 -14.07 -0.74 -4.84
N LEU A 269 -13.86 -2.03 -4.53
CA LEU A 269 -12.56 -2.51 -4.09
C LEU A 269 -11.50 -2.20 -5.15
N ARG A 270 -11.74 -2.52 -6.43
CA ARG A 270 -10.77 -2.23 -7.50
C ARG A 270 -10.47 -0.74 -7.61
N GLN A 271 -11.50 0.11 -7.61
CA GLN A 271 -11.35 1.56 -7.67
C GLN A 271 -10.58 2.12 -6.47
N LEU A 272 -10.89 1.64 -5.26
CA LEU A 272 -10.20 2.04 -4.03
C LEU A 272 -8.72 1.67 -4.07
N LEU A 273 -8.40 0.44 -4.48
CA LEU A 273 -7.02 -0.04 -4.58
C LEU A 273 -6.21 0.71 -5.65
N ASP A 274 -6.86 1.28 -6.66
CA ASP A 274 -6.19 2.07 -7.71
C ASP A 274 -6.01 3.53 -7.32
N ARG A 275 -6.93 4.09 -6.51
CA ARG A 275 -6.88 5.48 -6.04
C ARG A 275 -5.89 5.71 -4.89
N VAL A 276 -5.72 4.72 -4.01
CA VAL A 276 -4.92 4.87 -2.78
C VAL A 276 -3.42 4.67 -3.07
N TYR A 277 -2.58 5.28 -2.24
CA TYR A 277 -1.13 5.11 -2.28
C TYR A 277 -0.74 3.62 -2.24
N GLN A 278 -0.11 3.13 -3.31
CA GLN A 278 0.13 1.70 -3.55
C GLN A 278 0.93 1.01 -2.43
N PRO A 279 1.97 1.62 -1.82
CA PRO A 279 2.65 1.03 -0.66
C PRO A 279 1.73 0.77 0.52
N LEU A 280 0.79 1.66 0.78
CA LEU A 280 -0.19 1.47 1.85
C LEU A 280 -1.14 0.31 1.52
N VAL A 281 -1.60 0.21 0.27
CA VAL A 281 -2.40 -0.92 -0.22
C VAL A 281 -1.67 -2.25 -0.03
N VAL A 282 -0.42 -2.35 -0.50
CA VAL A 282 0.39 -3.57 -0.38
C VAL A 282 0.53 -3.95 1.09
N ARG A 283 0.85 -2.99 1.97
CA ARG A 283 0.95 -3.22 3.41
C ARG A 283 -0.32 -3.81 4.00
N GLN A 284 -1.49 -3.24 3.68
CA GLN A 284 -2.76 -3.74 4.19
C GLN A 284 -3.11 -5.13 3.63
N LEU A 285 -2.85 -5.39 2.34
CA LEU A 285 -3.09 -6.70 1.73
C LEU A 285 -2.17 -7.79 2.33
N LEU A 286 -0.90 -7.47 2.60
CA LEU A 286 0.02 -8.37 3.29
C LEU A 286 -0.44 -8.68 4.72
N LEU A 287 -0.94 -7.66 5.44
CA LEU A 287 -1.50 -7.84 6.78
C LEU A 287 -2.74 -8.75 6.75
N LEU A 288 -3.64 -8.55 5.78
CA LEU A 288 -4.85 -9.36 5.60
C LEU A 288 -4.58 -10.80 5.13
N GLN A 289 -3.52 -11.02 4.35
CA GLN A 289 -3.08 -12.36 3.96
C GLN A 289 -2.48 -13.15 5.15
N GLY A 290 -2.07 -12.45 6.21
CA GLY A 290 -1.43 -13.02 7.40
C GLY A 290 0.11 -12.97 7.37
N GLY A 291 0.69 -11.94 6.75
CA GLY A 291 2.13 -11.79 6.53
C GLY A 291 2.97 -11.51 7.77
N ALA A 292 4.09 -12.25 7.85
CA ALA A 292 5.03 -12.45 8.96
C ALA A 292 4.38 -13.03 10.22
N LYS A 293 4.69 -14.32 10.48
CA LYS A 293 4.40 -15.06 11.72
C LYS A 293 4.23 -14.06 12.86
N GLN A 294 3.06 -14.01 13.49
CA GLN A 294 2.91 -13.40 14.82
C GLN A 294 4.04 -14.00 15.65
N VAL A 295 5.11 -13.22 15.83
CA VAL A 295 6.29 -13.66 16.54
C VAL A 295 5.78 -13.93 17.92
N ALA A 296 5.72 -15.21 18.28
CA ALA A 296 5.51 -15.63 19.64
C ALA A 296 6.57 -14.89 20.45
N ALA A 297 6.15 -13.87 21.21
CA ALA A 297 6.98 -13.36 22.27
C ALA A 297 7.26 -14.57 23.19
N PRO A 298 8.53 -14.96 23.40
CA PRO A 298 8.84 -16.22 24.06
C PRO A 298 8.48 -16.25 25.56
N ASN A 299 7.97 -15.14 26.12
CA ASN A 299 7.75 -14.98 27.57
C ASN A 299 6.34 -14.51 27.96
N SER A 300 5.28 -14.91 27.24
CA SER A 300 3.91 -14.78 27.78
C SER A 300 3.19 -16.12 27.75
N GLY A 301 2.96 -16.70 28.93
CA GLY A 301 2.10 -17.86 29.09
C GLY A 301 0.72 -17.58 28.48
N LYS A 302 0.20 -18.54 27.71
CA LYS A 302 -1.12 -18.53 27.05
C LYS A 302 -1.28 -17.48 25.94
N SER A 303 -0.39 -17.45 24.95
CA SER A 303 -0.63 -16.68 23.71
C SER A 303 -1.79 -17.30 22.91
N GLN A 304 -2.94 -16.63 22.86
CA GLN A 304 -4.06 -16.98 21.99
C GLN A 304 -3.57 -17.01 20.54
N ARG A 305 -3.46 -18.21 19.95
CA ARG A 305 -3.22 -18.37 18.52
C ARG A 305 -4.42 -17.80 17.79
N HIS A 306 -4.28 -16.63 17.19
CA HIS A 306 -5.35 -16.05 16.40
C HIS A 306 -5.60 -16.92 15.15
N PRO A 307 -6.87 -17.03 14.73
CA PRO A 307 -7.26 -17.83 13.58
C PRO A 307 -6.55 -17.30 12.34
N ALA A 308 -5.85 -18.19 11.63
CA ALA A 308 -5.21 -17.85 10.37
C ALA A 308 -6.24 -17.34 9.35
N ALA A 309 -5.83 -16.41 8.50
CA ALA A 309 -6.70 -15.87 7.46
C ALA A 309 -7.32 -17.00 6.61
N PRO A 310 -8.65 -16.96 6.34
CA PRO A 310 -9.32 -17.97 5.54
C PRO A 310 -8.65 -18.19 4.19
N ARG A 311 -8.67 -19.43 3.68
CA ARG A 311 -8.03 -19.78 2.40
C ARG A 311 -8.50 -18.89 1.25
N TRP A 312 -9.80 -18.61 1.15
CA TRP A 312 -10.37 -17.74 0.12
C TRP A 312 -9.78 -16.32 0.17
N LEU A 313 -9.60 -15.77 1.38
CA LEU A 313 -9.04 -14.43 1.56
C LEU A 313 -7.55 -14.39 1.22
N ARG A 314 -6.81 -15.43 1.60
CA ARG A 314 -5.38 -15.54 1.26
C ARG A 314 -5.15 -15.62 -0.24
N VAL A 315 -5.98 -16.38 -0.95
CA VAL A 315 -5.93 -16.47 -2.42
C VAL A 315 -6.27 -15.13 -3.04
N LEU A 316 -7.35 -14.47 -2.59
CA LEU A 316 -7.76 -13.15 -3.10
C LEU A 316 -6.68 -12.08 -2.86
N CYS A 317 -6.14 -11.98 -1.64
CA CYS A 317 -5.08 -11.02 -1.33
C CYS A 317 -3.82 -11.30 -2.17
N GLY A 318 -3.47 -12.57 -2.38
CA GLY A 318 -2.36 -12.96 -3.26
C GLY A 318 -2.58 -12.54 -4.72
N GLN A 319 -3.80 -12.70 -5.25
CA GLN A 319 -4.18 -12.23 -6.59
C GLN A 319 -4.07 -10.70 -6.69
N LEU A 320 -4.64 -9.97 -5.73
CA LEU A 320 -4.60 -8.51 -5.72
C LEU A 320 -3.17 -7.97 -5.59
N LEU A 321 -2.34 -8.58 -4.73
CA LEU A 321 -0.92 -8.24 -4.60
C LEU A 321 -0.16 -8.50 -5.91
N SER A 322 -0.39 -9.63 -6.57
CA SER A 322 0.24 -9.95 -7.85
C SER A 322 -0.14 -8.93 -8.93
N GLN A 323 -1.42 -8.55 -9.00
CA GLN A 323 -1.87 -7.48 -9.91
C GLN A 323 -1.24 -6.12 -9.60
N ARG A 324 -0.91 -5.82 -8.34
CA ARG A 324 -0.20 -4.57 -7.98
C ARG A 324 1.27 -4.64 -8.32
N LEU A 325 1.90 -5.79 -8.11
CA LEU A 325 3.31 -6.01 -8.40
C LEU A 325 3.61 -5.89 -9.91
N MET A 326 2.70 -6.37 -10.76
CA MET A 326 2.82 -6.30 -12.22
C MET A 326 2.51 -4.93 -12.82
N LYS A 327 1.95 -3.98 -12.05
CA LYS A 327 1.77 -2.59 -12.51
C LYS A 327 3.13 -1.88 -12.63
N PRO A 328 3.24 -0.81 -13.45
CA PRO A 328 4.46 0.01 -13.47
C PRO A 328 4.79 0.55 -12.08
N HIS A 329 6.07 0.46 -11.70
CA HIS A 329 6.57 0.76 -10.35
C HIS A 329 5.91 -0.05 -9.21
N GLY A 330 5.26 -1.17 -9.52
CA GLY A 330 4.67 -2.10 -8.57
C GLY A 330 5.70 -2.72 -7.62
N VAL A 331 6.89 -3.09 -8.13
CA VAL A 331 8.00 -3.59 -7.30
C VAL A 331 8.41 -2.54 -6.28
N GLN A 332 8.58 -1.28 -6.71
CA GLN A 332 8.91 -0.16 -5.82
C GLN A 332 7.83 0.02 -4.75
N ALA A 333 6.55 -0.12 -5.12
CA ALA A 333 5.45 -0.01 -4.18
C ALA A 333 5.48 -1.12 -3.11
N VAL A 334 5.84 -2.34 -3.49
CA VAL A 334 6.01 -3.46 -2.56
C VAL A 334 7.18 -3.24 -1.60
N VAL A 335 8.32 -2.81 -2.14
CA VAL A 335 9.52 -2.48 -1.34
C VAL A 335 9.18 -1.41 -0.30
N ARG A 336 8.55 -0.30 -0.73
CA ARG A 336 8.10 0.76 0.19
C ARG A 336 7.08 0.27 1.20
N GLY A 337 6.11 -0.54 0.79
CA GLY A 337 5.05 -1.03 1.68
C GLY A 337 5.58 -1.90 2.83
N ILE A 338 6.66 -2.65 2.57
CA ILE A 338 7.32 -3.50 3.58
C ILE A 338 8.28 -2.68 4.44
N LEU A 339 9.09 -1.80 3.84
CA LEU A 339 10.13 -1.04 4.56
C LEU A 339 9.58 0.17 5.33
N GLU A 340 8.68 0.96 4.75
CA GLU A 340 8.05 2.12 5.42
C GLU A 340 7.17 1.69 6.60
N GLY A 341 6.73 0.42 6.61
CA GLY A 341 5.83 -0.12 7.62
C GLY A 341 6.47 -0.52 8.95
N ALA A 342 7.79 -0.76 8.95
CA ALA A 342 8.53 -1.24 10.11
C ALA A 342 8.90 -0.14 11.13
N GLY A 343 8.78 1.15 10.76
CA GLY A 343 9.30 2.27 11.54
C GLY A 343 8.34 3.02 12.46
N ALA A 344 7.07 2.61 12.60
CA ALA A 344 6.07 3.39 13.35
C ALA A 344 5.94 3.03 14.85
N GLY A 345 6.90 2.31 15.43
CA GLY A 345 6.91 2.02 16.87
C GLY A 345 8.21 1.39 17.35
N GLY A 346 9.08 2.20 17.97
CA GLY A 346 10.24 1.72 18.73
C GLY A 346 11.58 1.96 18.04
N GLN A 347 12.24 3.05 18.45
CA GLN A 347 13.68 3.20 18.31
C GLN A 347 14.36 2.17 19.22
N CYS A 348 14.72 1.01 18.69
CA CYS A 348 15.69 0.12 19.30
C CYS A 348 16.90 0.00 18.38
N ALA A 349 18.08 0.08 18.97
CA ALA A 349 19.38 0.27 18.32
C ALA A 349 19.92 -0.93 17.51
N ASP A 350 19.08 -1.92 17.17
CA ASP A 350 19.41 -3.09 16.33
C ASP A 350 19.01 -2.87 14.85
N VAL A 351 19.04 -1.62 14.40
CA VAL A 351 18.46 -1.15 13.12
C VAL A 351 19.11 -1.80 11.90
N VAL A 352 20.42 -2.07 11.94
CA VAL A 352 21.16 -2.56 10.77
C VAL A 352 20.88 -4.04 10.48
N ASP A 353 20.62 -4.84 11.52
CA ASP A 353 20.43 -6.29 11.39
C ASP A 353 18.97 -6.67 11.07
N ALA A 354 18.02 -5.81 11.47
CA ALA A 354 16.62 -5.92 11.09
C ALA A 354 16.40 -5.58 9.60
N ASP A 355 17.12 -4.58 9.09
CA ASP A 355 16.97 -4.09 7.72
C ASP A 355 17.39 -5.13 6.66
N TRP A 356 18.49 -5.88 6.87
CA TRP A 356 18.93 -6.87 5.87
C TRP A 356 17.95 -8.05 5.76
N LYS A 357 17.37 -8.51 6.88
CA LYS A 357 16.35 -9.58 6.87
C LYS A 357 15.08 -9.14 6.15
N GLN A 358 14.73 -7.86 6.25
CA GLN A 358 13.61 -7.28 5.50
C GLN A 358 13.93 -7.26 4.01
N TYR A 359 15.11 -6.79 3.60
CA TYR A 359 15.53 -6.85 2.19
C TYR A 359 15.53 -8.27 1.64
N GLU A 360 16.03 -9.24 2.41
CA GLU A 360 16.03 -10.66 2.05
C GLU A 360 14.60 -11.20 1.89
N SER A 361 13.69 -10.81 2.77
CA SER A 361 12.29 -11.23 2.68
C SER A 361 11.60 -10.65 1.45
N VAL A 362 11.89 -9.38 1.11
CA VAL A 362 11.37 -8.74 -0.11
C VAL A 362 11.94 -9.46 -1.34
N ALA A 363 13.25 -9.69 -1.39
CA ALA A 363 13.89 -10.40 -2.49
C ALA A 363 13.30 -11.81 -2.69
N ARG A 364 13.07 -12.55 -1.59
CA ARG A 364 12.42 -13.86 -1.63
C ARG A 364 10.97 -13.78 -2.11
N ILE A 365 10.21 -12.76 -1.72
CA ILE A 365 8.84 -12.54 -2.23
C ILE A 365 8.85 -12.26 -3.73
N LEU A 366 9.82 -11.48 -4.22
CA LEU A 366 9.94 -11.15 -5.64
C LEU A 366 10.43 -12.33 -6.48
N ALA A 367 11.33 -13.16 -5.93
CA ALA A 367 11.82 -14.36 -6.60
C ALA A 367 10.81 -15.52 -6.58
N ALA A 368 10.01 -15.62 -5.51
CA ALA A 368 8.94 -16.59 -5.42
C ALA A 368 7.78 -16.18 -6.34
N CYS A 369 7.79 -16.72 -7.57
CA CYS A 369 6.71 -16.50 -8.52
C CYS A 369 5.35 -16.85 -7.88
N PRO A 370 4.37 -15.91 -7.86
CA PRO A 370 3.07 -16.19 -7.28
C PRO A 370 2.41 -17.37 -8.00
N GLN A 371 1.83 -18.30 -7.23
CA GLN A 371 1.05 -19.43 -7.77
C GLN A 371 -0.18 -18.97 -8.57
N GLN A 372 -0.54 -17.69 -8.44
CA GLN A 372 -1.69 -17.05 -9.08
C GLN A 372 -1.33 -16.37 -10.41
N CYS A 373 -0.07 -16.33 -10.81
CA CYS A 373 0.34 -15.86 -12.14
C CYS A 373 0.08 -16.94 -13.19
N LEU A 374 -0.59 -16.57 -14.29
CA LEU A 374 -0.96 -17.50 -15.37
C LEU A 374 0.26 -17.93 -16.21
N SER A 375 1.29 -17.07 -16.29
CA SER A 375 2.55 -17.35 -16.98
C SER A 375 3.74 -16.82 -16.19
N ILE A 376 4.77 -17.66 -16.05
CA ILE A 376 6.05 -17.29 -15.43
C ILE A 376 6.79 -16.29 -16.33
N GLU A 377 6.69 -16.40 -17.65
CA GLU A 377 7.36 -15.48 -18.57
C GLU A 377 6.78 -14.06 -18.50
N GLU A 378 5.45 -13.94 -18.41
CA GLU A 378 4.77 -12.65 -18.25
C GLU A 378 5.15 -11.98 -16.91
N TYR A 379 5.37 -12.76 -15.86
CA TYR A 379 5.86 -12.24 -14.59
C TYR A 379 7.27 -11.64 -14.72
N TYR A 380 8.21 -12.38 -15.33
CA TYR A 380 9.60 -11.93 -15.50
C TYR A 380 9.69 -10.71 -16.43
N SER A 381 8.87 -10.66 -17.49
CA SER A 381 8.84 -9.51 -18.41
C SER A 381 8.41 -8.21 -17.74
N HIS A 382 7.56 -8.27 -16.71
CA HIS A 382 7.12 -7.09 -15.96
C HIS A 382 8.00 -6.77 -14.74
N VAL A 383 8.55 -7.76 -14.05
CA VAL A 383 9.30 -7.56 -12.79
C VAL A 383 10.76 -7.21 -13.05
N CYS A 384 11.44 -7.87 -13.98
CA CYS A 384 12.87 -7.65 -14.21
C CYS A 384 13.21 -6.20 -14.63
N PRO A 385 12.47 -5.54 -15.55
CA PRO A 385 12.74 -4.15 -15.89
C PRO A 385 12.57 -3.19 -14.71
N GLN A 386 11.61 -3.46 -13.81
CA GLN A 386 11.40 -2.66 -12.61
C GLN A 386 12.54 -2.82 -11.60
N VAL A 387 13.10 -4.02 -11.47
CA VAL A 387 14.28 -4.28 -10.62
C VAL A 387 15.51 -3.52 -11.18
N LEU A 388 15.69 -3.50 -12.50
CA LEU A 388 16.76 -2.72 -13.13
C LEU A 388 16.56 -1.21 -12.93
N GLU A 389 15.31 -0.72 -13.03
CA GLU A 389 14.99 0.68 -12.76
C GLU A 389 15.36 1.09 -11.33
N MET A 390 15.11 0.21 -10.35
CA MET A 390 15.43 0.46 -8.94
C MET A 390 16.92 0.68 -8.66
N LEU A 391 17.82 0.02 -9.42
CA LEU A 391 19.27 0.24 -9.30
C LEU A 391 19.71 1.66 -9.68
N ASN A 392 18.88 2.36 -10.46
CA ASN A 392 19.16 3.67 -11.03
C ASN A 392 18.41 4.82 -10.33
N ILE A 393 17.73 4.56 -9.19
CA ILE A 393 17.03 5.58 -8.43
C ILE A 393 18.04 6.54 -7.78
N LYS A 394 17.91 7.84 -8.07
CA LYS A 394 18.86 8.90 -7.65
C LYS A 394 18.52 9.58 -6.32
N ASP A 395 17.39 9.23 -5.70
CA ASP A 395 16.95 9.85 -4.46
C ASP A 395 17.87 9.48 -3.28
N LYS A 396 18.57 10.46 -2.70
CA LYS A 396 19.60 10.22 -1.67
C LYS A 396 19.11 9.47 -0.45
N LEU A 397 17.84 9.62 -0.08
CA LEU A 397 17.28 9.01 1.14
C LEU A 397 16.91 7.54 0.93
N THR A 398 16.40 7.20 -0.27
CA THR A 398 15.85 5.86 -0.54
C THR A 398 16.71 5.02 -1.47
N ALA A 399 17.63 5.64 -2.23
CA ALA A 399 18.49 4.97 -3.22
C ALA A 399 19.24 3.79 -2.63
N ARG A 400 19.83 3.93 -1.44
CA ARG A 400 20.58 2.83 -0.79
C ARG A 400 19.69 1.63 -0.45
N GLN A 401 18.44 1.87 -0.06
CA GLN A 401 17.50 0.80 0.27
C GLN A 401 17.02 0.10 -1.01
N PHE A 402 16.68 0.87 -2.04
CA PHE A 402 16.28 0.34 -3.34
C PHE A 402 17.41 -0.44 -4.02
N GLU A 403 18.64 0.06 -3.97
CA GLU A 403 19.82 -0.59 -4.53
C GLU A 403 20.06 -1.96 -3.88
N LYS A 404 20.06 -2.03 -2.54
CA LYS A 404 20.25 -3.30 -1.81
C LYS A 404 19.17 -4.32 -2.13
N VAL A 405 17.90 -3.90 -2.15
CA VAL A 405 16.79 -4.79 -2.49
C VAL A 405 16.86 -5.22 -3.94
N ALA A 406 17.16 -4.31 -4.86
CA ALA A 406 17.24 -4.60 -6.29
C ALA A 406 18.37 -5.59 -6.59
N THR A 407 19.57 -5.37 -6.04
CA THR A 407 20.68 -6.31 -6.22
C THR A 407 20.35 -7.69 -5.67
N ARG A 408 19.79 -7.77 -4.45
CA ARG A 408 19.43 -9.06 -3.87
C ARG A 408 18.32 -9.77 -4.64
N SER A 409 17.32 -9.01 -5.10
CA SER A 409 16.21 -9.55 -5.91
C SER A 409 16.70 -10.04 -7.26
N ALA A 410 17.60 -9.31 -7.92
CA ALA A 410 18.21 -9.71 -9.19
C ALA A 410 18.95 -11.04 -9.06
N LEU A 411 19.77 -11.20 -8.01
CA LEU A 411 20.49 -12.45 -7.74
C LEU A 411 19.54 -13.60 -7.43
N SER A 412 18.48 -13.35 -6.66
CA SER A 412 17.49 -14.37 -6.32
C SER A 412 16.64 -14.78 -7.53
N LEU A 413 16.36 -13.87 -8.46
CA LEU A 413 15.68 -14.19 -9.73
C LEU A 413 16.58 -15.02 -10.65
N LEU A 414 17.88 -14.67 -10.73
CA LEU A 414 18.87 -15.42 -11.49
C LEU A 414 19.04 -16.85 -10.96
N SER A 415 18.98 -17.05 -9.64
CA SER A 415 19.11 -18.40 -9.05
C SER A 415 17.89 -19.29 -9.28
N GLU A 416 16.68 -18.73 -9.32
CA GLU A 416 15.44 -19.51 -9.46
C GLU A 416 15.15 -19.91 -10.92
N GLN A 417 15.29 -18.98 -11.87
CA GLN A 417 15.03 -19.22 -13.31
C GLN A 417 16.07 -18.52 -14.20
N PRO A 418 17.24 -19.15 -14.43
CA PRO A 418 18.35 -18.52 -15.13
C PRO A 418 18.02 -18.16 -16.59
N GLY A 419 17.24 -18.99 -17.30
CA GLY A 419 16.92 -18.74 -18.72
C GLY A 419 16.03 -17.52 -18.96
N LEU A 420 15.05 -17.26 -18.10
CA LEU A 420 14.18 -16.07 -18.21
C LEU A 420 14.87 -14.82 -17.66
N ALA A 421 15.66 -14.96 -16.59
CA ALA A 421 16.47 -13.88 -16.06
C ALA A 421 17.55 -13.43 -17.06
N ASP A 422 18.12 -14.35 -17.84
CA ASP A 422 19.03 -14.00 -18.94
C ASP A 422 18.36 -13.08 -19.97
N LYS A 423 17.17 -13.47 -20.44
CA LYS A 423 16.40 -12.70 -21.44
C LYS A 423 15.93 -11.34 -20.94
N TYR A 424 15.42 -11.25 -19.69
CA TYR A 424 14.73 -10.04 -19.20
C TYR A 424 15.55 -9.20 -18.21
N LEU A 425 16.68 -9.70 -17.69
CA LEU A 425 17.53 -9.00 -16.72
C LEU A 425 18.96 -8.82 -17.23
N LEU A 426 19.63 -9.88 -17.70
CA LEU A 426 21.02 -9.79 -18.18
C LEU A 426 21.11 -9.15 -19.56
N THR A 427 20.28 -9.58 -20.52
CA THR A 427 20.29 -9.05 -21.89
C THR A 427 20.12 -7.52 -21.93
N PRO A 428 19.15 -6.90 -21.21
CA PRO A 428 19.03 -5.45 -21.17
C PRO A 428 20.20 -4.75 -20.47
N LEU A 429 20.80 -5.41 -19.47
CA LEU A 429 21.92 -4.86 -18.69
C LEU A 429 23.23 -4.84 -19.50
N PHE A 430 23.47 -5.88 -20.32
CA PHE A 430 24.64 -5.99 -21.20
C PHE A 430 24.41 -5.45 -22.61
N SER A 431 23.16 -5.18 -23.04
CA SER A 431 22.86 -4.71 -24.40
C SER A 431 23.70 -3.49 -24.84
N PRO A 432 23.88 -2.43 -24.02
CA PRO A 432 24.74 -1.30 -24.37
C PRO A 432 26.21 -1.70 -24.58
N LEU A 433 26.67 -2.76 -23.93
CA LEU A 433 28.04 -3.28 -24.08
C LEU A 433 28.17 -4.19 -25.30
N HIS A 434 27.17 -5.03 -25.57
CA HIS A 434 27.13 -5.87 -26.77
C HIS A 434 27.13 -5.01 -28.04
N LEU A 435 26.36 -3.91 -28.07
CA LEU A 435 26.38 -2.97 -29.21
C LEU A 435 27.74 -2.28 -29.42
N CYS A 436 28.58 -2.21 -28.38
CA CYS A 436 29.95 -1.72 -28.50
C CYS A 436 30.95 -2.82 -28.90
N LEU A 437 30.58 -4.10 -28.77
CA LEU A 437 31.40 -5.27 -29.06
C LEU A 437 31.09 -5.90 -30.42
N GLU A 438 29.87 -5.71 -30.95
CA GLU A 438 29.52 -6.17 -32.28
C GLU A 438 30.43 -5.49 -33.31
N PRO A 439 31.24 -6.27 -34.06
CA PRO A 439 32.04 -5.70 -35.13
C PRO A 439 31.08 -5.07 -36.13
N THR A 440 31.35 -3.81 -36.47
CA THR A 440 30.61 -3.00 -37.44
C THR A 440 30.80 -3.58 -38.85
N GLU A 441 30.30 -4.80 -39.13
CA GLU A 441 30.49 -5.48 -40.41
C GLU A 441 29.19 -5.75 -41.17
N VAL A 442 28.04 -5.26 -40.72
CA VAL A 442 26.81 -5.32 -41.52
C VAL A 442 26.07 -3.97 -41.51
N LEU A 443 26.60 -3.02 -42.27
CA LEU A 443 25.78 -2.00 -42.94
C LEU A 443 26.24 -1.89 -44.39
N SER A 444 25.82 -2.85 -45.20
CA SER A 444 25.67 -2.64 -46.64
C SER A 444 24.64 -1.52 -46.85
N GLY A 445 25.12 -0.33 -47.24
CA GLY A 445 24.34 0.73 -47.87
C GLY A 445 23.88 1.88 -46.95
N ASP A 446 24.53 3.03 -47.09
CA ASP A 446 24.04 4.39 -46.77
C ASP A 446 23.54 4.69 -45.34
N GLN A 447 24.42 4.56 -44.33
CA GLN A 447 24.24 5.29 -43.07
C GLN A 447 25.45 6.20 -42.79
N PRO A 448 25.25 7.49 -42.46
CA PRO A 448 26.34 8.46 -42.41
C PRO A 448 27.33 8.13 -41.28
N LEU A 449 28.63 8.30 -41.55
CA LEU A 449 29.69 8.28 -40.54
C LEU A 449 29.31 9.20 -39.37
N GLY A 450 29.01 8.61 -38.22
CA GLY A 450 28.49 9.32 -37.05
C GLY A 450 27.19 8.77 -36.47
N ALA A 451 26.70 7.60 -36.91
CA ALA A 451 25.62 6.91 -36.24
C ALA A 451 26.00 6.64 -34.76
N ARG A 452 25.32 7.33 -33.84
CA ARG A 452 25.51 7.18 -32.39
C ARG A 452 25.09 5.77 -32.00
N LEU A 453 26.06 4.86 -31.82
CA LEU A 453 25.83 3.45 -31.49
C LEU A 453 25.08 3.31 -30.14
N VAL A 454 25.52 4.05 -29.12
CA VAL A 454 24.96 4.03 -27.76
C VAL A 454 25.16 5.41 -27.11
N GLU A 455 24.25 5.87 -26.25
CA GLU A 455 24.48 7.07 -25.44
C GLU A 455 25.49 6.78 -24.29
N GLU A 456 26.45 7.66 -24.04
CA GLU A 456 27.40 7.52 -22.91
C GLU A 456 26.67 7.36 -21.56
N GLY A 457 25.49 7.96 -21.41
CA GLY A 457 24.65 7.83 -20.23
C GLY A 457 24.12 6.41 -20.02
N ASP A 458 23.78 5.69 -21.09
CA ASP A 458 23.28 4.31 -21.01
C ASP A 458 24.42 3.32 -20.78
N LEU A 459 25.57 3.55 -21.43
CA LEU A 459 26.79 2.78 -21.19
C LEU A 459 27.27 2.92 -19.74
N SER A 460 27.33 4.15 -19.23
CA SER A 460 27.72 4.44 -17.84
C SER A 460 26.78 3.75 -16.85
N ARG A 461 25.46 3.77 -17.10
CA ARG A 461 24.47 3.07 -16.28
C ARG A 461 24.68 1.55 -16.29
N SER A 462 24.92 0.95 -17.46
CA SER A 462 25.19 -0.48 -17.56
C SER A 462 26.40 -0.89 -16.74
N VAL A 463 27.53 -0.18 -16.87
CA VAL A 463 28.75 -0.48 -16.10
C VAL A 463 28.52 -0.28 -14.59
N GLU A 464 27.83 0.79 -14.19
CA GLU A 464 27.51 1.02 -12.78
C GLU A 464 26.61 -0.09 -12.20
N ASN A 465 25.61 -0.54 -12.96
CA ASN A 465 24.72 -1.62 -12.53
C ASN A 465 25.43 -2.97 -12.45
N ILE A 466 26.32 -3.29 -13.40
CA ILE A 466 27.20 -4.48 -13.33
C ILE A 466 28.04 -4.42 -12.05
N TYR A 467 28.71 -3.30 -11.80
CA TYR A 467 29.55 -3.10 -10.62
C TYR A 467 28.76 -3.30 -9.31
N LYS A 468 27.55 -2.73 -9.22
CA LYS A 468 26.65 -2.90 -8.06
C LYS A 468 26.29 -4.37 -7.81
N LEU A 469 25.98 -5.12 -8.88
CA LEU A 469 25.69 -6.56 -8.80
C LEU A 469 26.92 -7.37 -8.40
N SER A 470 28.10 -7.05 -8.93
CA SER A 470 29.36 -7.77 -8.67
C SER A 470 29.92 -7.56 -7.26
N ILE A 471 29.68 -6.41 -6.63
CA ILE A 471 30.20 -6.12 -5.28
C ILE A 471 29.29 -6.62 -4.17
N THR A 472 27.98 -6.48 -4.39
CA THR A 472 26.99 -6.81 -3.37
C THR A 472 26.50 -8.26 -3.50
N GLY A 473 26.79 -8.90 -4.65
CA GLY A 473 26.40 -10.26 -4.95
C GLY A 473 27.43 -11.30 -4.52
N ASP A 474 26.91 -12.48 -4.20
CA ASP A 474 27.73 -13.67 -3.98
C ASP A 474 28.42 -14.01 -5.31
N ARG A 475 29.76 -13.99 -5.33
CA ARG A 475 30.58 -14.12 -6.57
C ARG A 475 30.18 -15.33 -7.43
N VAL A 476 29.75 -16.41 -6.79
CA VAL A 476 29.32 -17.67 -7.42
C VAL A 476 28.13 -17.50 -8.38
N VAL A 477 27.20 -16.59 -8.10
CA VAL A 477 25.99 -16.39 -8.92
C VAL A 477 26.28 -15.50 -10.13
N VAL A 478 27.17 -14.52 -9.96
CA VAL A 478 27.61 -13.61 -11.02
C VAL A 478 28.49 -14.38 -12.02
N ASP A 479 29.40 -15.22 -11.54
CA ASP A 479 30.26 -16.06 -12.39
C ASP A 479 29.44 -17.10 -13.18
N ALA A 480 28.37 -17.66 -12.59
CA ALA A 480 27.46 -18.57 -13.29
C ALA A 480 26.61 -17.86 -14.37
N ALA A 481 26.19 -16.62 -14.12
CA ALA A 481 25.44 -15.79 -15.07
C ALA A 481 26.33 -15.30 -16.24
N ILE A 482 27.59 -14.96 -15.96
CA ILE A 482 28.60 -14.63 -16.97
C ILE A 482 28.99 -15.88 -17.78
N GLY A 483 29.13 -17.05 -17.13
CA GLY A 483 29.40 -18.32 -17.80
C GLY A 483 28.28 -18.78 -18.74
N ALA A 484 27.02 -18.46 -18.44
CA ALA A 484 25.87 -18.78 -19.30
C ALA A 484 25.80 -17.90 -20.57
N THR A 485 26.19 -16.63 -20.47
CA THR A 485 26.28 -15.71 -21.63
C THR A 485 27.52 -15.96 -22.49
N GLN A 486 28.60 -16.51 -21.91
CA GLN A 486 29.76 -17.03 -22.66
C GLN A 486 29.42 -18.27 -23.52
N GLY A 487 28.24 -18.87 -23.39
CA GLY A 487 27.75 -19.91 -24.30
C GLY A 487 27.44 -19.42 -25.72
N SER A 488 27.23 -18.10 -25.91
CA SER A 488 27.03 -17.49 -27.25
C SER A 488 28.23 -16.68 -27.74
N VAL A 489 29.17 -16.35 -26.85
CA VAL A 489 30.43 -15.69 -27.20
C VAL A 489 31.56 -16.69 -26.97
N GLY A 490 32.04 -17.30 -28.05
CA GLY A 490 33.20 -18.19 -28.02
C GLY A 490 34.45 -17.48 -27.53
N VAL A 491 34.61 -17.41 -26.20
CA VAL A 491 35.85 -17.01 -25.54
C VAL A 491 36.41 -18.27 -24.90
N THR A 492 37.36 -18.89 -25.60
CA THR A 492 38.18 -19.97 -25.06
C THR A 492 38.93 -19.48 -23.82
N THR A 493 38.44 -19.87 -22.63
CA THR A 493 39.21 -19.76 -21.40
C THR A 493 40.29 -20.85 -21.41
N ALA A 494 41.53 -20.44 -21.71
CA ALA A 494 42.69 -21.32 -21.55
C ALA A 494 42.87 -21.63 -20.06
N ARG A 495 42.42 -22.81 -19.63
CA ARG A 495 42.75 -23.38 -18.32
C ARG A 495 44.27 -23.47 -18.20
N ARG A 496 44.84 -22.69 -17.29
CA ARG A 496 46.22 -22.82 -16.84
C ARG A 496 46.33 -24.14 -16.07
N ALA A 497 46.86 -25.17 -16.72
CA ALA A 497 47.23 -26.42 -16.08
C ALA A 497 48.55 -26.19 -15.32
N ASP A 498 48.51 -26.45 -14.02
CA ASP A 498 49.71 -26.60 -13.20
C ASP A 498 50.50 -27.83 -13.67
N SER A 499 51.75 -27.62 -14.10
CA SER A 499 52.82 -28.62 -14.02
C SER A 499 54.17 -27.95 -14.25
N CYS A 500 54.93 -27.86 -13.16
CA CYS A 500 56.30 -27.40 -13.10
C CYS A 500 57.24 -28.56 -13.44
N SER A 501 58.13 -28.43 -14.44
CA SER A 501 59.53 -28.89 -14.36
C SER A 501 60.33 -28.72 -15.67
N GLN A 502 61.42 -27.95 -15.52
CA GLN A 502 62.78 -28.21 -16.02
C GLN A 502 63.21 -27.90 -17.48
N LEU A 503 64.21 -26.99 -17.52
CA LEU A 503 65.41 -26.90 -18.39
C LEU A 503 65.47 -25.85 -19.53
N SER A 504 66.44 -24.94 -19.35
CA SER A 504 67.02 -23.89 -20.23
C SER A 504 68.14 -24.52 -21.12
N PRO A 505 68.85 -23.86 -22.10
CA PRO A 505 68.95 -22.41 -22.42
C PRO A 505 69.06 -21.93 -23.90
N TYR A 506 68.60 -20.67 -24.15
CA TYR A 506 69.10 -19.56 -25.04
C TYR A 506 69.44 -19.77 -26.55
N PRO A 507 69.59 -18.70 -27.40
CA PRO A 507 69.10 -17.29 -27.32
C PRO A 507 68.49 -16.71 -28.63
N GLY A 508 67.76 -15.59 -28.49
CA GLY A 508 67.41 -14.66 -29.57
C GLY A 508 66.68 -13.40 -29.04
N LEU A 509 67.43 -12.31 -28.86
CA LEU A 509 67.08 -10.96 -28.33
C LEU A 509 65.91 -10.22 -29.04
N PRO A 510 65.41 -9.03 -28.55
CA PRO A 510 65.81 -8.29 -27.34
C PRO A 510 64.68 -7.84 -26.37
N SER A 511 65.16 -7.56 -25.16
CA SER A 511 64.70 -6.78 -24.01
C SER A 511 63.75 -5.59 -24.24
N THR A 512 62.64 -5.46 -23.50
CA THR A 512 62.45 -4.87 -22.14
C THR A 512 62.20 -3.36 -22.14
N VAL A 513 60.98 -2.95 -21.77
CA VAL A 513 60.76 -1.79 -20.90
C VAL A 513 59.78 -2.21 -19.79
N LEU A 514 60.35 -2.37 -18.59
CA LEU A 514 59.67 -2.48 -17.30
C LEU A 514 59.03 -1.15 -16.93
N LEU A 515 57.81 -1.16 -16.38
CA LEU A 515 57.34 -0.08 -15.51
C LEU A 515 56.78 -0.67 -14.22
N GLN A 516 57.64 -0.61 -13.19
CA GLN A 516 57.29 -0.79 -11.78
C GLN A 516 56.68 0.50 -11.21
N THR A 517 55.86 0.27 -10.19
CA THR A 517 55.06 1.16 -9.34
C THR A 517 55.83 2.28 -8.61
N GLY A 518 55.21 3.46 -8.43
CA GLY A 518 55.60 4.42 -7.39
C GLY A 518 55.02 5.84 -7.49
N GLN A 519 53.97 6.12 -6.71
CA GLN A 519 53.61 7.33 -5.92
C GLN A 519 53.81 8.81 -6.44
N PRO A 520 53.20 9.83 -5.78
CA PRO A 520 52.37 10.87 -6.42
C PRO A 520 53.07 12.19 -6.74
N GLY A 521 52.64 12.88 -7.81
CA GLY A 521 53.00 14.29 -8.03
C GLY A 521 52.85 14.76 -9.49
N ARG A 522 51.94 15.72 -9.69
CA ARG A 522 51.84 16.70 -10.78
C ARG A 522 52.57 16.41 -12.11
N CYS A 523 51.79 16.15 -13.16
CA CYS A 523 52.02 16.73 -14.48
C CYS A 523 50.68 17.23 -15.04
N GLN A 524 50.64 18.54 -15.30
CA GLN A 524 49.50 19.31 -15.77
C GLN A 524 49.64 19.46 -17.30
N ALA A 525 48.49 19.37 -17.98
CA ALA A 525 48.20 19.80 -19.35
C ALA A 525 48.82 19.02 -20.53
N LEU A 526 47.96 18.30 -21.27
CA LEU A 526 47.49 18.72 -22.60
C LEU A 526 46.34 17.81 -23.05
N CYS A 527 45.32 18.45 -23.61
CA CYS A 527 44.02 17.90 -23.98
C CYS A 527 44.11 16.80 -25.04
N GLU A 528 43.32 15.73 -24.86
CA GLU A 528 42.32 15.26 -25.84
C GLU A 528 41.47 14.17 -25.16
N GLY A 529 40.27 14.59 -24.73
CA GLY A 529 39.29 13.77 -24.04
C GLY A 529 38.51 12.89 -25.01
N GLY A 530 38.19 11.67 -24.58
CA GLY A 530 37.33 10.73 -25.29
C GLY A 530 37.86 9.30 -25.25
N PHE A 531 39.14 9.09 -25.61
CA PHE A 531 39.66 7.73 -25.83
C PHE A 531 40.09 6.99 -24.55
N ARG A 532 40.51 7.70 -23.49
CA ARG A 532 41.01 7.05 -22.26
C ARG A 532 39.90 6.47 -21.38
N VAL A 533 38.70 7.04 -21.39
CA VAL A 533 37.56 6.55 -20.59
C VAL A 533 37.05 5.23 -21.17
N ILE A 534 36.98 5.14 -22.49
CA ILE A 534 36.62 3.89 -23.20
C ILE A 534 37.65 2.82 -22.89
N HIS A 535 38.95 3.11 -23.01
CA HIS A 535 40.00 2.11 -22.81
C HIS A 535 40.12 1.61 -21.35
N LEU A 536 39.88 2.48 -20.36
CA LEU A 536 39.84 2.11 -18.95
C LEU A 536 38.59 1.26 -18.64
N HIS A 537 37.45 1.56 -19.27
CA HIS A 537 36.24 0.75 -19.18
C HIS A 537 36.36 -0.60 -19.89
N THR A 538 37.04 -0.69 -21.04
CA THR A 538 37.30 -1.97 -21.71
C THR A 538 38.28 -2.82 -20.91
N GLN A 539 39.31 -2.23 -20.29
CA GLN A 539 40.23 -2.97 -19.43
C GLN A 539 39.55 -3.44 -18.13
N LEU A 540 38.63 -2.67 -17.56
CA LEU A 540 37.79 -3.13 -16.45
C LEU A 540 36.85 -4.26 -16.87
N LEU A 541 36.27 -4.22 -18.07
CA LEU A 541 35.48 -5.33 -18.62
C LEU A 541 36.33 -6.59 -18.81
N HIS A 542 37.58 -6.45 -19.25
CA HIS A 542 38.49 -7.59 -19.49
C HIS A 542 39.07 -8.20 -18.20
N VAL A 543 38.85 -7.54 -17.05
CA VAL A 543 39.21 -8.01 -15.70
C VAL A 543 37.95 -8.49 -14.94
N LEU A 544 36.76 -8.05 -15.34
CA LEU A 544 35.46 -8.45 -14.78
C LEU A 544 34.81 -9.65 -15.52
N LEU A 545 35.13 -9.84 -16.80
CA LEU A 545 34.87 -11.06 -17.59
C LEU A 545 36.07 -12.01 -17.50
#